data_AF-A0A496ZLU7-F1
#
_entry.id   AF-A0A496ZLU7-F1
#
_cell.length_a   1.000
_cell.length_b   1.000
_cell.length_c   1.000
_cell.angle_alpha   90.00
_cell.angle_beta   90.00
_cell.angle_gamma   90.00
#
_symmetry.space_group_name_H-M   'P 1'
#
loop_
_entity.id
_entity.type
_entity.pdbx_description
1 polymer ?
#
loop_
_entity_poly.entity_id
_entity_poly.type
_entity_poly.pdbx_seq_one_letter_code
_entity_poly.pdbx_strand_id
1 'polypeptide(L)'
;MEILLVSACLLGIRCRHNGWHQENKKIIGLRERHILLPVCPEQLGGLPTPRPTTEFKMGDGIDTIEGSENLVNKQGKNLSREFLRGADETFRICKMFNIKKAVLKDNSPSCGSSFVYRNGILVSGEGVTSALLRKQGVSVFSELEIEKQVLLNKEGGKMLEGTVKWFSKNKGYGFIETEDDGEYFVHWKSISQEGYKTLEKDDKVKFDLLETDRGIQAINVIRIL
;
A
#
# COMPACT_ATOMS: atom_id res chain seq x y z
N MET A 1 16.22 -4.77 0.39
CA MET A 1 14.88 -4.46 0.93
C MET A 1 14.32 -3.29 0.14
N GLU A 2 13.10 -3.39 -0.40
CA GLU A 2 12.49 -2.33 -1.25
C GLU A 2 12.15 -1.09 -0.40
N ILE A 3 12.28 0.12 -0.96
CA ILE A 3 11.85 1.36 -0.30
C ILE A 3 10.37 1.58 -0.58
N LEU A 4 9.59 1.79 0.47
CA LEU A 4 8.18 2.14 0.41
C LEU A 4 8.00 3.59 0.87
N LEU A 5 7.46 4.44 0.00
CA LEU A 5 7.08 5.80 0.37
C LEU A 5 5.85 5.74 1.27
N VAL A 6 5.87 6.41 2.43
CA VAL A 6 4.74 6.37 3.37
C VAL A 6 4.39 7.77 3.84
N SER A 7 3.09 8.08 3.93
CA SER A 7 2.63 9.31 4.60
C SER A 7 3.17 9.37 6.02
N ALA A 8 3.98 10.39 6.32
CA ALA A 8 4.70 10.56 7.58
C ALA A 8 3.77 10.51 8.81
N CYS A 9 2.54 11.01 8.68
CA CYS A 9 1.54 10.97 9.75
C CYS A 9 1.12 9.54 10.14
N LEU A 10 1.14 8.58 9.20
CA LEU A 10 0.87 7.16 9.46
C LEU A 10 1.99 6.50 10.27
N LEU A 11 3.18 7.09 10.27
CA LEU A 11 4.35 6.64 11.03
C LEU A 11 4.54 7.38 12.36
N GLY A 12 3.52 8.14 12.79
CA GLY A 12 3.55 8.86 14.07
C GLY A 12 4.23 10.24 14.01
N ILE A 13 4.66 10.71 12.83
CA ILE A 13 5.23 12.06 12.71
C ILE A 13 4.10 13.10 12.79
N ARG A 14 4.29 14.12 13.64
CA ARG A 14 3.31 15.17 13.94
C ARG A 14 3.24 16.23 12.82
N CYS A 15 2.90 15.83 11.60
CA CYS A 15 2.92 16.69 10.41
C CYS A 15 1.53 17.07 9.88
N ARG A 16 0.44 16.61 10.51
CA ARG A 16 -0.93 16.94 10.06
C ARG A 16 -1.24 18.43 10.24
N HIS A 17 -2.28 18.90 9.57
CA HIS A 17 -2.72 20.30 9.63
C HIS A 17 -2.96 20.80 11.06
N ASN A 18 -3.43 19.93 11.95
CA ASN A 18 -3.70 20.25 13.36
C ASN A 18 -2.47 20.07 14.29
N GLY A 19 -1.27 19.82 13.75
CA GLY A 19 -0.07 19.59 14.57
C GLY A 19 0.04 18.18 15.18
N TRP A 20 -0.82 17.25 14.78
CA TRP A 20 -0.82 15.88 15.30
C TRP A 20 -0.46 14.84 14.22
N HIS A 21 -0.60 13.56 14.55
CA HIS A 21 -0.33 12.42 13.67
C HIS A 21 -1.59 11.53 13.53
N GLN A 22 -1.49 10.50 12.70
CA GLN A 22 -2.44 9.38 12.67
C GLN A 22 -1.66 8.08 12.54
N GLU A 23 -0.84 7.81 13.56
CA GLU A 23 -0.06 6.59 13.66
C GLU A 23 -0.92 5.36 13.36
N ASN A 24 -0.41 4.50 12.49
CA ASN A 24 -1.02 3.23 12.15
C ASN A 24 -0.01 2.10 12.34
N LYS A 25 -0.21 1.29 13.39
CA LYS A 25 0.69 0.19 13.74
C LYS A 25 0.83 -0.86 12.64
N LYS A 26 -0.22 -1.12 11.85
CA LYS A 26 -0.17 -2.08 10.74
C LYS A 26 0.74 -1.57 9.62
N ILE A 27 0.68 -0.28 9.32
CA ILE A 27 1.57 0.35 8.33
C ILE A 27 3.01 0.39 8.85
N ILE A 28 3.22 0.70 10.13
CA ILE A 28 4.56 0.64 10.74
C ILE A 28 5.15 -0.78 10.66
N GLY A 29 4.32 -1.82 10.81
CA GLY A 29 4.73 -3.23 10.68
C GLY A 29 5.33 -3.58 9.32
N LEU A 30 5.02 -2.84 8.25
CA LEU A 30 5.61 -3.06 6.92
C LEU A 30 7.15 -2.89 6.91
N ARG A 31 7.72 -2.25 7.96
CA ARG A 31 9.18 -2.10 8.14
C ARG A 31 9.94 -3.43 8.22
N GLU A 32 9.25 -4.53 8.53
CA GLU A 32 9.87 -5.87 8.56
C GLU A 32 10.29 -6.35 7.17
N ARG A 33 9.66 -5.80 6.11
CA ARG A 33 9.90 -6.21 4.71
C ARG A 33 10.32 -5.05 3.80
N HIS A 34 10.24 -3.81 4.29
CA HIS A 34 10.47 -2.59 3.51
C HIS A 34 11.27 -1.57 4.31
N ILE A 35 12.04 -0.72 3.62
CA ILE A 35 12.53 0.53 4.20
C ILE A 35 11.42 1.56 4.05
N LEU A 36 10.89 2.06 5.16
CA LEU A 36 9.80 3.05 5.13
C LEU A 36 10.37 4.47 5.01
N LEU A 37 10.09 5.16 3.91
CA LEU A 37 10.50 6.54 3.69
C LEU A 37 9.35 7.49 4.03
N PRO A 38 9.38 8.23 5.15
CA PRO A 38 8.33 9.14 5.54
C PRO A 38 8.31 10.40 4.66
N VAL A 39 7.13 10.79 4.17
CA VAL A 39 6.91 12.07 3.50
C VAL A 39 5.62 12.76 3.95
N CYS A 40 5.64 14.09 4.03
CA CYS A 40 4.44 14.91 4.13
C CYS A 40 4.41 15.88 2.95
N PRO A 41 3.65 15.58 1.88
CA PRO A 41 3.66 16.40 0.68
C PRO A 41 3.26 17.85 0.97
N GLU A 42 2.29 18.08 1.87
CA GLU A 42 1.87 19.44 2.28
C GLU A 42 3.03 20.25 2.89
N GLN A 43 3.89 19.64 3.71
CA GLN A 43 5.08 20.31 4.26
C GLN A 43 6.17 20.52 3.20
N LEU A 44 6.38 19.54 2.31
CA LEU A 44 7.29 19.68 1.16
C LEU A 44 6.83 20.79 0.20
N GLY A 45 5.52 21.02 0.12
CA GLY A 45 4.89 22.14 -0.58
C GLY A 45 5.13 23.51 0.06
N GLY A 46 5.66 23.53 1.29
CA GLY A 46 5.97 24.74 2.05
C GLY A 46 4.91 25.14 3.07
N LEU A 47 3.87 24.32 3.31
CA LEU A 47 2.88 24.63 4.34
C LEU A 47 3.44 24.33 5.74
N PRO A 48 3.14 25.16 6.75
CA PRO A 48 3.62 24.95 8.11
C PRO A 48 2.89 23.79 8.81
N THR A 49 3.32 23.53 10.05
CA THR A 49 2.58 22.72 11.01
C THR A 49 2.49 23.47 12.33
N PRO A 50 1.28 23.80 12.84
CA PRO A 50 -0.03 23.57 12.21
C PRO A 50 -0.27 24.47 10.98
N ARG A 51 -1.34 24.18 10.22
CA ARG A 51 -1.80 24.94 9.05
C ARG A 51 -3.33 24.88 8.92
N PRO A 52 -3.96 25.81 8.20
CA PRO A 52 -5.40 25.76 7.96
C PRO A 52 -5.85 24.48 7.25
N THR A 53 -7.00 23.93 7.64
CA THR A 53 -7.65 22.86 6.89
C THR A 53 -7.96 23.34 5.48
N THR A 54 -7.60 22.51 4.49
CA THR A 54 -7.82 22.75 3.06
C THR A 54 -8.65 21.60 2.51
N GLU A 55 -9.53 21.89 1.57
CA GLU A 55 -10.36 20.90 0.87
C GLU A 55 -10.63 21.33 -0.57
N PHE A 56 -11.19 20.43 -1.37
CA PHE A 56 -11.56 20.75 -2.75
C PHE A 56 -12.86 21.56 -2.78
N LYS A 57 -12.89 22.63 -3.59
CA LYS A 57 -14.14 23.35 -3.91
C LYS A 57 -14.91 22.66 -5.04
N MET A 58 -14.18 22.05 -5.97
CA MET A 58 -14.68 21.31 -7.13
C MET A 58 -13.60 20.33 -7.60
N GLY A 59 -13.98 19.28 -8.34
CA GLY A 59 -13.00 18.31 -8.84
C GLY A 59 -12.17 17.70 -7.72
N ASP A 60 -11.02 17.14 -8.07
CA ASP A 60 -10.09 16.54 -7.13
C ASP A 60 -8.61 16.79 -7.53
N GLY A 61 -7.72 15.93 -7.04
CA GLY A 61 -6.29 15.98 -7.32
C GLY A 61 -5.95 15.81 -8.80
N ILE A 62 -6.75 15.05 -9.56
CA ILE A 62 -6.56 14.86 -11.00
C ILE A 62 -6.76 16.19 -11.73
N ASP A 63 -7.86 16.89 -11.43
CA ASP A 63 -8.12 18.21 -12.02
C ASP A 63 -7.01 19.22 -11.63
N THR A 64 -6.48 19.11 -10.41
CA THR A 64 -5.42 20.00 -9.91
C THR A 64 -4.14 19.84 -10.71
N ILE A 65 -3.70 18.60 -10.96
CA ILE A 65 -2.48 18.32 -11.75
C ILE A 65 -2.65 18.64 -13.24
N GLU A 66 -3.88 18.90 -13.68
CA GLU A 66 -4.21 19.41 -15.03
C GLU A 66 -4.33 20.95 -15.07
N GLY A 67 -4.11 21.63 -13.94
CA GLY A 67 -4.04 23.09 -13.85
C GLY A 67 -5.21 23.74 -13.11
N SER A 68 -6.12 22.96 -12.52
CA SER A 68 -7.25 23.52 -11.78
C SER A 68 -6.84 24.13 -10.43
N GLU A 69 -7.34 25.34 -10.19
CA GLU A 69 -7.18 26.08 -8.94
C GLU A 69 -8.35 25.82 -7.98
N ASN A 70 -8.45 24.58 -7.50
CA ASN A 70 -9.63 24.06 -6.80
C ASN A 70 -9.45 23.77 -5.30
N LEU A 71 -8.27 23.98 -4.71
CA LEU A 71 -8.01 23.76 -3.28
C LEU A 71 -8.08 25.07 -2.51
N VAL A 72 -8.99 25.14 -1.54
CA VAL A 72 -9.21 26.33 -0.71
C VAL A 72 -9.22 25.98 0.76
N ASN A 73 -8.73 26.90 1.60
CA ASN A 73 -8.93 26.82 3.04
C ASN A 73 -10.27 27.44 3.45
N LYS A 74 -10.61 27.36 4.74
CA LYS A 74 -11.84 27.95 5.31
C LYS A 74 -11.96 29.46 5.13
N GLN A 75 -10.85 30.18 4.92
CA GLN A 75 -10.84 31.61 4.62
C GLN A 75 -10.98 31.92 3.13
N GLY A 76 -11.14 30.90 2.28
CA GLY A 76 -11.23 31.05 0.83
C GLY A 76 -9.89 31.28 0.13
N LYS A 77 -8.75 31.22 0.84
CA LYS A 77 -7.43 31.32 0.23
C LYS A 77 -7.18 30.07 -0.60
N ASN A 78 -6.85 30.26 -1.88
CA ASN A 78 -6.37 29.21 -2.76
C ASN A 78 -5.00 28.69 -2.32
N LEU A 79 -4.84 27.38 -2.24
CA LEU A 79 -3.61 26.70 -1.85
C LEU A 79 -3.18 25.62 -2.87
N SER A 80 -3.79 25.57 -4.06
CA SER A 80 -3.48 24.57 -5.09
C SER A 80 -1.99 24.51 -5.43
N ARG A 81 -1.31 25.66 -5.45
CA ARG A 81 0.13 25.75 -5.78
C ARG A 81 1.00 25.02 -4.75
N GLU A 82 0.73 25.18 -3.47
CA GLU A 82 1.48 24.50 -2.40
C GLU A 82 1.28 22.99 -2.46
N PHE A 83 0.06 22.53 -2.75
CA PHE A 83 -0.22 21.09 -2.91
C PHE A 83 0.44 20.49 -4.16
N LEU A 84 0.42 21.20 -5.29
CA LEU A 84 1.13 20.79 -6.51
C LEU A 84 2.63 20.70 -6.29
N ARG A 85 3.23 21.74 -5.69
CA ARG A 85 4.65 21.72 -5.33
C ARG A 85 4.98 20.54 -4.42
N GLY A 86 4.14 20.28 -3.42
CA GLY A 86 4.29 19.14 -2.52
C GLY A 86 4.27 17.79 -3.24
N ALA A 87 3.37 17.64 -4.21
CA ALA A 87 3.28 16.46 -5.06
C ALA A 87 4.54 16.30 -5.93
N ASP A 88 5.01 17.37 -6.58
CA ASP A 88 6.22 17.35 -7.42
C ASP A 88 7.47 17.00 -6.62
N GLU A 89 7.64 17.59 -5.44
CA GLU A 89 8.76 17.29 -4.54
C GLU A 89 8.72 15.83 -4.06
N THR A 90 7.52 15.31 -3.78
CA THR A 90 7.32 13.90 -3.44
C THR A 90 7.69 12.98 -4.60
N PHE A 91 7.27 13.32 -5.83
CA PHE A 91 7.64 12.54 -7.01
C PHE A 91 9.14 12.60 -7.30
N ARG A 92 9.79 13.76 -7.08
CA ARG A 92 11.24 13.90 -7.20
C ARG A 92 11.97 12.93 -6.26
N ILE A 93 11.50 12.78 -5.02
CA ILE A 93 11.99 11.78 -4.07
C ILE A 93 11.80 10.37 -4.65
N CYS A 94 10.60 10.04 -5.17
CA CYS A 94 10.37 8.74 -5.80
C CYS A 94 11.34 8.46 -6.95
N LYS A 95 11.62 9.45 -7.80
CA LYS A 95 12.62 9.34 -8.89
C LYS A 95 14.03 9.12 -8.36
N MET A 96 14.46 9.90 -7.37
CA MET A 96 15.81 9.83 -6.81
C MET A 96 16.11 8.46 -6.19
N PHE A 97 15.13 7.85 -5.55
CA PHE A 97 15.28 6.56 -4.87
C PHE A 97 14.67 5.37 -5.64
N ASN A 98 14.25 5.59 -6.90
CA ASN A 98 13.57 4.60 -7.74
C ASN A 98 12.38 3.89 -7.05
N ILE A 99 11.60 4.63 -6.27
CA ILE A 99 10.46 4.10 -5.51
C ILE A 99 9.28 3.86 -6.46
N LYS A 100 8.67 2.67 -6.38
CA LYS A 100 7.54 2.26 -7.22
C LYS A 100 6.21 2.12 -6.48
N LYS A 101 6.22 2.13 -5.15
CA LYS A 101 5.04 1.94 -4.32
C LYS A 101 4.96 3.02 -3.23
N ALA A 102 3.74 3.43 -2.92
CA ALA A 102 3.45 4.39 -1.87
C ALA A 102 2.22 3.97 -1.04
N VAL A 103 2.30 4.16 0.28
CA VAL A 103 1.15 4.07 1.19
C VAL A 103 0.82 5.46 1.71
N LEU A 104 -0.31 6.00 1.27
CA LEU A 104 -0.70 7.37 1.55
C LEU A 104 -1.96 7.43 2.42
N LYS A 105 -2.04 8.47 3.25
CA LYS A 105 -3.17 8.68 4.18
C LYS A 105 -4.43 9.09 3.40
N ASP A 106 -5.49 8.29 3.50
CA ASP A 106 -6.73 8.57 2.78
C ASP A 106 -7.46 9.84 3.30
N ASN A 107 -8.48 10.33 2.59
CA ASN A 107 -9.29 11.52 2.93
C ASN A 107 -8.52 12.87 2.93
N SER A 108 -7.21 12.86 2.68
CA SER A 108 -6.40 14.09 2.61
C SER A 108 -6.50 14.73 1.21
N PRO A 109 -6.58 16.06 1.10
CA PRO A 109 -6.49 16.75 -0.19
C PRO A 109 -5.15 16.50 -0.93
N SER A 110 -4.10 16.06 -0.23
CA SER A 110 -2.83 15.68 -0.86
C SER A 110 -2.70 14.18 -1.04
N CYS A 111 -2.96 13.42 0.03
CA CYS A 111 -2.62 11.99 0.14
C CYS A 111 -3.80 11.05 -0.10
N GLY A 112 -5.03 11.57 -0.20
CA GLY A 112 -6.24 10.79 -0.45
C GLY A 112 -6.07 9.90 -1.67
N SER A 113 -6.34 8.61 -1.57
CA SER A 113 -6.16 7.66 -2.69
C SER A 113 -7.46 7.02 -3.15
N SER A 114 -8.52 7.18 -2.36
CA SER A 114 -9.88 6.72 -2.69
C SER A 114 -10.93 7.78 -2.40
N PHE A 115 -10.77 8.53 -1.30
CA PHE A 115 -11.72 9.58 -0.92
C PHE A 115 -11.01 10.89 -0.56
N VAL A 116 -11.73 11.99 -0.76
CA VAL A 116 -11.29 13.35 -0.39
C VAL A 116 -12.47 14.17 0.10
N TYR A 117 -12.18 15.23 0.87
CA TYR A 117 -13.20 16.20 1.24
C TYR A 117 -13.40 17.23 0.14
N ARG A 118 -14.66 17.46 -0.23
CA ARG A 118 -15.10 18.49 -1.15
C ARG A 118 -16.29 19.24 -0.55
N ASN A 119 -16.15 20.55 -0.33
CA ASN A 119 -17.17 21.39 0.32
C ASN A 119 -17.73 20.78 1.62
N GLY A 120 -16.85 20.28 2.51
CA GLY A 120 -17.22 19.64 3.77
C GLY A 120 -17.76 18.21 3.66
N ILE A 121 -17.94 17.67 2.46
CA ILE A 121 -18.49 16.33 2.23
C ILE A 121 -17.38 15.39 1.78
N LEU A 122 -17.36 14.16 2.32
CA LEU A 122 -16.45 13.12 1.85
C LEU A 122 -16.99 12.54 0.53
N VAL A 123 -16.20 12.59 -0.52
CA VAL A 123 -16.56 12.11 -1.87
C VAL A 123 -15.47 11.18 -2.42
N SER A 124 -15.84 10.33 -3.37
CA SER A 124 -14.87 9.57 -4.16
C SER A 124 -13.98 10.55 -4.93
N GLY A 125 -12.67 10.35 -4.89
CA GLY A 125 -11.70 11.19 -5.57
C GLY A 125 -10.30 11.04 -4.99
N GLU A 126 -9.34 11.68 -5.65
CA GLU A 126 -7.93 11.58 -5.28
C GLU A 126 -7.35 12.87 -4.74
N GLY A 127 -6.37 12.77 -3.84
CA GLY A 127 -5.53 13.88 -3.45
C GLY A 127 -4.47 14.17 -4.52
N VAL A 128 -3.95 15.40 -4.52
CA VAL A 128 -3.03 15.89 -5.56
C VAL A 128 -1.77 15.01 -5.71
N THR A 129 -1.19 14.57 -4.58
CA THR A 129 0.00 13.71 -4.60
C THR A 129 -0.32 12.31 -5.11
N SER A 130 -1.43 11.72 -4.66
CA SER A 130 -1.85 10.39 -5.14
C SER A 130 -2.06 10.39 -6.65
N ALA A 131 -2.79 11.39 -7.16
CA ALA A 131 -3.05 11.55 -8.58
C ALA A 131 -1.76 11.72 -9.39
N LEU A 132 -0.84 12.58 -8.94
CA LEU A 132 0.44 12.78 -9.62
C LEU A 132 1.29 11.50 -9.62
N LEU A 133 1.42 10.83 -8.47
CA LEU A 133 2.22 9.61 -8.36
C LEU A 133 1.68 8.50 -9.26
N ARG A 134 0.36 8.30 -9.31
CA ARG A 134 -0.28 7.34 -10.22
C ARG A 134 -0.04 7.69 -11.68
N LYS A 135 -0.21 8.96 -12.06
CA LYS A 135 0.09 9.45 -13.42
C LYS A 135 1.54 9.18 -13.85
N GLN A 136 2.47 9.16 -12.89
CA GLN A 136 3.88 8.86 -13.12
C GLN A 136 4.25 7.38 -12.96
N GLY A 137 3.27 6.49 -12.79
CA GLY A 137 3.48 5.03 -12.73
C GLY A 137 3.89 4.49 -11.35
N VAL A 138 3.71 5.26 -10.27
CA VAL A 138 3.88 4.78 -8.89
C VAL A 138 2.56 4.19 -8.41
N SER A 139 2.57 2.96 -7.90
CA SER A 139 1.40 2.34 -7.29
C SER A 139 1.10 2.96 -5.93
N VAL A 140 -0.09 3.53 -5.77
CA VAL A 140 -0.52 4.22 -4.54
C VAL A 140 -1.64 3.44 -3.86
N PHE A 141 -1.46 3.15 -2.58
CA PHE A 141 -2.41 2.45 -1.70
C PHE A 141 -2.78 3.33 -0.50
N SER A 142 -4.02 3.26 -0.04
CA SER A 142 -4.45 3.80 1.25
C SER A 142 -4.03 2.90 2.39
N GLU A 143 -4.01 3.44 3.61
CA GLU A 143 -3.92 2.58 4.79
C GLU A 143 -5.08 1.58 4.86
N LEU A 144 -6.29 1.92 4.38
CA LEU A 144 -7.45 1.03 4.43
C LEU A 144 -7.31 -0.17 3.50
N GLU A 145 -6.75 0.03 2.30
CA GLU A 145 -6.44 -1.06 1.36
C GLU A 145 -5.38 -2.00 1.94
N ILE A 146 -4.32 -1.45 2.53
CA ILE A 146 -3.30 -2.25 3.20
C ILE A 146 -3.91 -2.98 4.39
N GLU A 147 -4.77 -2.34 5.17
CA GLU A 147 -5.42 -2.99 6.29
C GLU A 147 -6.33 -4.13 5.87
N LYS A 148 -7.08 -3.97 4.77
CA LYS A 148 -7.90 -5.05 4.20
C LYS A 148 -7.03 -6.18 3.69
N GLN A 149 -5.96 -5.89 2.95
CA GLN A 149 -5.01 -6.91 2.52
C GLN A 149 -4.36 -7.60 3.72
N VAL A 150 -3.92 -6.85 4.72
CA VAL A 150 -3.40 -7.41 5.96
C VAL A 150 -4.48 -8.18 6.73
N LEU A 151 -5.75 -7.82 6.66
CA LEU A 151 -6.87 -8.56 7.29
C LEU A 151 -7.15 -9.87 6.56
N LEU A 152 -7.22 -9.84 5.23
CA LEU A 152 -7.28 -11.02 4.36
C LEU A 152 -6.04 -11.91 4.56
N ASN A 153 -4.89 -11.29 4.81
CA ASN A 153 -3.65 -11.95 5.16
C ASN A 153 -3.49 -12.15 6.68
N LYS A 154 -4.46 -11.80 7.54
CA LYS A 154 -4.35 -11.96 9.02
C LYS A 154 -4.97 -13.25 9.50
N GLU A 155 -5.60 -14.00 8.60
CA GLU A 155 -5.57 -15.47 8.66
C GLU A 155 -4.21 -16.03 8.18
N GLY A 156 -3.20 -15.18 7.94
CA GLY A 156 -1.87 -15.51 7.40
C GLY A 156 -0.74 -14.64 7.96
N GLY A 157 -0.72 -14.45 9.29
CA GLY A 157 0.35 -13.74 10.02
C GLY A 157 1.52 -14.62 10.48
N LYS A 158 1.60 -15.86 9.98
CA LYS A 158 2.75 -16.77 10.07
C LYS A 158 2.67 -17.60 8.78
N MET A 159 3.74 -17.64 7.97
CA MET A 159 3.79 -18.64 6.89
C MET A 159 3.53 -19.99 7.53
N LEU A 160 2.54 -20.72 7.03
CA LEU A 160 2.28 -22.06 7.52
C LEU A 160 3.44 -22.96 7.11
N GLU A 161 3.83 -23.82 8.02
CA GLU A 161 4.75 -24.91 7.74
C GLU A 161 3.92 -26.17 7.47
N GLY A 162 4.32 -26.91 6.45
CA GLY A 162 3.64 -28.14 6.08
C GLY A 162 4.57 -29.10 5.39
N THR A 163 4.03 -30.27 5.09
CA THR A 163 4.70 -31.37 4.40
C THR A 163 3.97 -31.62 3.08
N VAL A 164 4.70 -31.78 1.99
CA VAL A 164 4.07 -32.09 0.70
C VAL A 164 3.56 -33.53 0.73
N LYS A 165 2.24 -33.69 0.75
CA LYS A 165 1.60 -35.00 0.76
C LYS A 165 1.77 -35.73 -0.58
N TRP A 166 1.60 -34.98 -1.68
CA TRP A 166 1.91 -35.44 -3.03
C TRP A 166 1.97 -34.26 -4.00
N PHE A 167 2.72 -34.42 -5.09
CA PHE A 167 2.76 -33.46 -6.20
C PHE A 167 2.93 -34.19 -7.53
N SER A 168 2.07 -33.90 -8.51
CA SER A 168 2.17 -34.48 -9.85
C SER A 168 3.01 -33.58 -10.75
N LYS A 169 4.26 -33.96 -11.04
CA LYS A 169 5.16 -33.21 -11.92
C LYS A 169 4.55 -32.97 -13.31
N ASN A 170 3.82 -33.96 -13.84
CA ASN A 170 3.16 -33.89 -15.15
C ASN A 170 1.97 -32.93 -15.17
N LYS A 171 1.14 -32.94 -14.11
CA LYS A 171 -0.05 -32.09 -14.04
C LYS A 171 0.23 -30.69 -13.46
N GLY A 172 1.34 -30.52 -12.76
CA GLY A 172 1.78 -29.24 -12.20
C GLY A 172 1.04 -28.81 -10.93
N TYR A 173 0.42 -29.74 -10.18
CA TYR A 173 -0.25 -29.43 -8.92
C TYR A 173 -0.14 -30.57 -7.91
N GLY A 174 -0.44 -30.27 -6.66
CA GLY A 174 -0.39 -31.20 -5.53
C GLY A 174 -1.09 -30.65 -4.30
N PHE A 175 -0.80 -31.25 -3.15
CA PHE A 175 -1.33 -30.84 -1.86
C PHE A 175 -0.24 -30.84 -0.78
N ILE A 176 -0.37 -29.88 0.14
CA ILE A 176 0.46 -29.74 1.33
C ILE A 176 -0.42 -29.99 2.55
N GLU A 177 0.05 -30.84 3.46
CA GLU A 177 -0.59 -31.09 4.74
C GLU A 177 0.12 -30.36 5.88
N THR A 178 -0.62 -29.87 6.86
CA THR A 178 -0.11 -29.19 8.06
C THR A 178 -0.33 -30.06 9.30
N GLU A 179 0.37 -29.77 10.40
CA GLU A 179 0.25 -30.52 11.66
C GLU A 179 -1.15 -30.45 12.29
N ASP A 180 -1.91 -29.39 12.01
CA ASP A 180 -3.30 -29.21 12.47
C ASP A 180 -4.34 -29.85 11.52
N ASP A 181 -3.98 -30.94 10.83
CA ASP A 181 -4.82 -31.69 9.86
C ASP A 181 -5.36 -30.88 8.65
N GLY A 182 -4.85 -29.66 8.41
CA GLY A 182 -5.17 -28.87 7.22
C GLY A 182 -4.53 -29.45 5.93
N GLU A 183 -5.29 -29.49 4.84
CA GLU A 183 -4.80 -29.89 3.50
C GLU A 183 -5.06 -28.76 2.49
N TYR A 184 -3.98 -28.28 1.86
CA TYR A 184 -4.02 -27.09 1.00
C TYR A 184 -3.53 -27.40 -0.42
N PHE A 185 -4.30 -26.94 -1.40
CA PHE A 185 -3.96 -27.09 -2.82
C PHE A 185 -2.73 -26.24 -3.18
N VAL A 186 -1.78 -26.79 -3.94
CA VAL A 186 -0.62 -26.05 -4.45
C VAL A 186 -0.48 -26.25 -5.96
N HIS A 187 -0.26 -25.15 -6.70
CA HIS A 187 0.03 -25.17 -8.13
C HIS A 187 1.49 -24.78 -8.38
N TRP A 188 2.12 -25.30 -9.44
CA TRP A 188 3.53 -25.06 -9.73
C TRP A 188 3.90 -23.57 -9.85
N LYS A 189 2.96 -22.74 -10.33
CA LYS A 189 3.15 -21.28 -10.44
C LYS A 189 3.37 -20.61 -9.08
N SER A 190 2.82 -21.20 -8.01
CA SER A 190 2.94 -20.73 -6.64
C SER A 190 4.28 -21.06 -5.98
N ILE A 191 5.10 -21.90 -6.61
CA ILE A 191 6.41 -22.30 -6.09
C ILE A 191 7.45 -21.22 -6.41
N SER A 192 8.13 -20.75 -5.37
CA SER A 192 9.14 -19.71 -5.42
C SER A 192 10.54 -20.33 -5.49
N GLN A 193 10.87 -20.93 -6.64
CA GLN A 193 12.18 -21.50 -6.92
C GLN A 193 12.62 -21.16 -8.36
N GLU A 194 13.92 -21.01 -8.57
CA GLU A 194 14.54 -20.91 -9.91
C GLU A 194 14.57 -22.29 -10.60
N GLY A 195 14.44 -22.29 -11.93
CA GLY A 195 14.41 -23.51 -12.73
C GLY A 195 13.06 -24.22 -12.73
N TYR A 196 13.07 -25.55 -12.79
CA TYR A 196 11.85 -26.36 -12.89
C TYR A 196 11.08 -26.37 -11.55
N LYS A 197 9.92 -25.71 -11.54
CA LYS A 197 9.06 -25.53 -10.36
C LYS A 197 8.28 -26.81 -10.04
N THR A 198 8.79 -27.58 -9.10
CA THR A 198 8.20 -28.85 -8.66
C THR A 198 8.39 -29.06 -7.17
N LEU A 199 7.58 -29.95 -6.58
CA LEU A 199 7.69 -30.44 -5.21
C LEU A 199 7.81 -31.96 -5.22
N GLU A 200 8.40 -32.53 -4.17
CA GLU A 200 8.48 -33.96 -3.94
C GLU A 200 7.70 -34.34 -2.69
N LYS A 201 7.24 -35.59 -2.62
CA LYS A 201 6.57 -36.08 -1.41
C LYS A 201 7.52 -35.94 -0.22
N ASP A 202 6.97 -35.57 0.93
CA ASP A 202 7.67 -35.38 2.21
C ASP A 202 8.56 -34.11 2.27
N ASP A 203 8.60 -33.29 1.21
CA ASP A 203 9.23 -31.96 1.24
C ASP A 203 8.61 -31.10 2.36
N LYS A 204 9.44 -30.52 3.21
CA LYS A 204 9.01 -29.49 4.15
C LYS A 204 8.94 -28.14 3.45
N VAL A 205 7.84 -27.42 3.66
CA VAL A 205 7.58 -26.16 2.97
C VAL A 205 7.03 -25.09 3.89
N LYS A 206 7.32 -23.83 3.55
CA LYS A 206 6.63 -22.63 4.04
C LYS A 206 5.77 -22.02 2.96
N PHE A 207 4.56 -21.61 3.29
CA PHE A 207 3.62 -21.02 2.33
C PHE A 207 2.64 -20.05 3.00
N ASP A 208 2.06 -19.17 2.18
CA ASP A 208 0.90 -18.36 2.57
C ASP A 208 -0.38 -18.99 2.03
N LEU A 209 -1.52 -18.69 2.64
CA LEU A 209 -2.83 -19.08 2.14
C LEU A 209 -3.48 -17.94 1.34
N LEU A 210 -4.14 -18.30 0.26
CA LEU A 210 -4.97 -17.39 -0.54
C LEU A 210 -6.33 -18.03 -0.76
N GLU A 211 -7.40 -17.36 -0.33
CA GLU A 211 -8.75 -17.74 -0.70
C GLU A 211 -9.03 -17.34 -2.15
N THR A 212 -9.57 -18.27 -2.94
CA THR A 212 -9.93 -18.08 -4.35
C THR A 212 -11.36 -18.55 -4.60
N ASP A 213 -11.89 -18.27 -5.78
CA ASP A 213 -13.15 -18.84 -6.28
C ASP A 213 -13.16 -20.37 -6.32
N ARG A 214 -11.99 -21.01 -6.21
CA ARG A 214 -11.79 -22.47 -6.21
C ARG A 214 -11.36 -23.02 -4.85
N GLY A 215 -11.54 -22.24 -3.78
CA GLY A 215 -11.15 -22.60 -2.42
C GLY A 215 -9.77 -22.07 -2.02
N ILE A 216 -9.31 -22.50 -0.85
CA ILE A 216 -8.05 -22.03 -0.25
C ILE A 216 -6.85 -22.72 -0.92
N GLN A 217 -5.87 -21.92 -1.32
CA GLN A 217 -4.66 -22.39 -2.01
C GLN A 217 -3.39 -21.91 -1.29
N ALA A 218 -2.34 -22.72 -1.36
CA ALA A 218 -0.99 -22.35 -0.96
C ALA A 218 -0.32 -21.50 -2.05
N ILE A 219 0.16 -20.32 -1.66
CA ILE A 219 0.93 -19.39 -2.49
C ILE A 219 2.29 -19.09 -1.86
N ASN A 220 3.20 -18.50 -2.63
CA ASN A 220 4.56 -18.17 -2.19
C ASN A 220 5.30 -19.36 -1.55
N VAL A 221 5.13 -20.56 -2.11
CA VAL A 221 5.62 -21.81 -1.53
C VAL A 221 7.14 -21.90 -1.67
N ILE A 222 7.83 -22.11 -0.54
CA ILE A 222 9.30 -22.23 -0.46
C ILE A 222 9.63 -23.53 0.28
N ARG A 223 10.54 -24.33 -0.28
CA ARG A 223 11.10 -25.49 0.43
C ARG A 223 11.97 -25.04 1.59
N ILE A 224 11.84 -25.69 2.73
CA ILE A 224 12.71 -25.50 3.89
C ILE A 224 13.56 -26.76 4.10
N LEU A 225 14.79 -26.55 4.56
CA LEU A 225 15.78 -27.59 4.85
C LEU A 225 15.45 -28.33 6.15
#